data_AF-A0A7Y2BT85-F1
#
_entry.id   AF-A0A7Y2BT85-F1
#
_cell.length_a   1.000
_cell.length_b   1.000
_cell.length_c   1.000
_cell.angle_alpha   90.00
_cell.angle_beta   90.00
_cell.angle_gamma   90.00
#
_symmetry.space_group_name_H-M   'P 1'
#
loop_
_entity.id
_entity.type
_entity.pdbx_description
1 polymer ?
#
loop_
_entity_poly.entity_id
_entity_poly.type
_entity_poly.pdbx_seq_one_letter_code
_entity_poly.pdbx_strand_id
1 'polypeptide(L)'
;MSETTDHTKHLPAHEETYGNFIKGSIALSLYCAFILVALCSFAFGATLNNVIGWVILIVGLIAVLIDLRAGGRWILSGGLLVAFGLLTGINVS
;
A
#
# COMPACT_ATOMS: atom_id res chain seq x y z
N MET A 1 13.58 19.48 -45.12
CA MET A 1 12.62 19.37 -44.00
C MET A 1 13.18 18.35 -43.03
N SER A 2 14.15 18.74 -42.20
CA SER A 2 14.70 17.85 -41.17
C SER A 2 13.72 17.90 -40.01
N GLU A 3 12.84 16.92 -39.93
CA GLU A 3 11.99 16.68 -38.77
C GLU A 3 12.93 16.24 -37.64
N THR A 4 13.44 17.21 -36.88
CA THR A 4 14.14 16.93 -35.64
C THR A 4 13.11 16.31 -34.72
N THR A 5 13.13 14.98 -34.61
CA THR A 5 12.52 14.21 -33.53
C THR A 5 13.10 14.73 -32.22
N ASP A 6 12.48 15.80 -31.72
CA ASP A 6 12.85 16.44 -30.48
C ASP A 6 12.34 15.56 -29.34
N HIS A 7 13.09 14.49 -29.07
CA HIS A 7 12.84 13.55 -27.98
C HIS A 7 12.78 14.26 -26.62
N THR A 8 13.20 15.52 -26.52
CA THR A 8 13.24 16.28 -25.28
C THR A 8 11.93 16.97 -24.92
N LYS A 9 11.05 17.22 -25.90
CA LYS A 9 9.77 17.92 -25.70
C LYS A 9 8.70 17.12 -24.94
N HIS A 10 8.87 15.81 -24.77
CA HIS A 10 7.91 14.93 -24.11
C HIS A 10 8.34 14.46 -22.70
N LEU A 11 9.56 14.77 -22.23
CA LEU A 11 10.06 14.30 -20.93
C LEU A 11 9.19 14.62 -19.71
N PRO A 12 8.69 15.85 -19.49
CA PRO A 12 8.01 16.18 -18.23
C PRO A 12 6.68 15.44 -18.06
N ALA A 13 5.96 15.20 -19.16
CA ALA A 13 4.72 14.41 -19.13
C ALA A 13 4.98 12.92 -18.85
N HIS A 14 6.10 12.38 -19.35
CA HIS A 14 6.52 11.01 -19.05
C HIS A 14 6.98 10.85 -17.60
N GLU A 15 7.70 11.82 -17.06
CA GLU A 15 8.14 11.82 -15.66
C GLU A 15 6.96 11.86 -14.70
N GLU A 16 5.93 12.68 -14.98
CA GLU A 16 4.71 12.74 -14.16
C GLU A 16 3.94 11.41 -14.20
N THR A 17 3.77 10.84 -15.40
CA THR A 17 3.07 9.56 -15.57
C THR A 17 3.81 8.43 -14.84
N TYR A 18 5.13 8.37 -14.97
CA TYR A 18 5.95 7.39 -14.27
C TYR A 18 5.89 7.58 -12.76
N GLY A 19 5.96 8.81 -12.27
CA GLY A 19 5.83 9.12 -10.84
C GLY A 19 4.49 8.64 -10.27
N ASN A 20 3.40 8.82 -11.00
CA ASN A 20 2.08 8.35 -10.58
C ASN A 20 1.96 6.82 -10.64
N PHE A 21 2.55 6.18 -11.65
CA PHE A 21 2.59 4.72 -11.76
C PHE A 21 3.36 4.07 -10.59
N ILE A 22 4.52 4.63 -10.23
CA ILE A 22 5.32 4.14 -9.10
C ILE A 22 4.54 4.31 -7.79
N LYS A 23 3.90 5.46 -7.57
CA LYS A 23 3.06 5.66 -6.38
C LYS A 23 1.90 4.67 -6.30
N GLY A 24 1.21 4.43 -7.42
CA GLY A 24 0.15 3.43 -7.51
C GLY A 24 0.65 2.01 -7.22
N SER A 25 1.82 1.65 -7.75
CA SER A 25 2.44 0.34 -7.53
C SER A 25 2.81 0.11 -6.06
N ILE A 26 3.34 1.14 -5.38
CA ILE A 26 3.68 1.08 -3.94
C ILE A 26 2.39 0.90 -3.11
N ALA A 27 1.35 1.68 -3.40
CA ALA A 27 0.07 1.55 -2.72
C ALA A 27 -0.55 0.15 -2.85
N LEU A 28 -0.55 -0.39 -4.08
CA LEU A 28 -1.06 -1.74 -4.33
C LEU A 28 -0.24 -2.79 -3.56
N SER A 29 1.08 -2.66 -3.57
CA SER A 29 1.98 -3.59 -2.88
C SER A 29 1.75 -3.58 -1.36
N LEU A 30 1.59 -2.40 -0.76
CA LEU A 30 1.26 -2.25 0.66
C LEU A 30 -0.10 -2.84 0.99
N TYR A 31 -1.11 -2.61 0.15
CA TYR A 31 -2.43 -3.18 0.37
C TYR A 31 -2.45 -4.70 0.26
N CYS A 32 -1.69 -5.28 -0.69
CA CYS A 32 -1.46 -6.72 -0.74
C CYS A 32 -0.85 -7.25 0.57
N ALA A 33 0.11 -6.54 1.16
CA ALA A 33 0.67 -6.93 2.45
C ALA A 33 -0.38 -6.90 3.58
N PHE A 34 -1.23 -5.87 3.65
CA PHE A 34 -2.35 -5.86 4.61
C PHE A 34 -3.31 -7.04 4.42
N ILE A 35 -3.61 -7.41 3.16
CA ILE A 35 -4.43 -8.59 2.87
C ILE A 35 -3.77 -9.86 3.41
N LEU A 36 -2.47 -10.04 3.21
CA LEU A 36 -1.75 -11.21 3.75
C LEU A 36 -1.82 -11.26 5.28
N VAL A 37 -1.63 -10.14 5.97
CA VAL A 37 -1.75 -10.08 7.43
C VAL A 37 -3.19 -10.40 7.88
N ALA A 38 -4.20 -9.86 7.20
CA ALA A 38 -5.61 -10.16 7.49
C ALA A 38 -5.94 -11.65 7.28
N LEU A 39 -5.44 -12.26 6.20
CA LEU A 39 -5.59 -13.70 5.95
C LEU A 39 -4.94 -14.54 7.05
N CYS A 40 -3.75 -14.15 7.52
CA CYS A 40 -3.12 -14.80 8.67
C CYS A 40 -3.99 -14.68 9.93
N SER A 41 -4.57 -13.50 10.19
CA SER A 41 -5.46 -13.30 11.33
C SER A 41 -6.73 -14.16 11.23
N PHE A 42 -7.34 -14.27 10.04
CA PHE A 42 -8.52 -15.11 9.81
C PHE A 42 -8.22 -16.60 10.00
N ALA A 43 -7.12 -17.08 9.41
CA ALA A 43 -6.78 -18.49 9.40
C ALA A 43 -6.26 -18.99 10.75
N PHE A 44 -5.44 -18.19 11.45
CA PHE A 44 -4.61 -18.68 12.55
C PHE A 44 -4.81 -17.97 13.88
N GLY A 45 -5.62 -16.91 13.96
CA GLY A 45 -5.78 -16.24 15.25
C GLY A 45 -6.52 -17.10 16.29
N ALA A 46 -6.29 -16.83 17.57
CA ALA A 46 -6.90 -17.56 18.67
C ALA A 46 -8.24 -16.95 19.12
N THR A 47 -8.37 -15.62 19.04
CA THR A 47 -9.51 -14.85 19.57
C THR A 47 -9.85 -13.71 18.63
N LEU A 48 -11.16 -13.49 18.39
CA LEU A 48 -11.71 -12.39 17.59
C LEU A 48 -11.15 -12.29 16.14
N ASN A 49 -10.63 -13.38 15.57
CA ASN A 49 -10.01 -13.43 14.24
C ASN A 49 -10.76 -12.69 13.15
N ASN A 50 -12.07 -12.92 13.08
CA ASN A 50 -12.90 -12.31 12.06
C ASN A 50 -12.94 -10.78 12.23
N VAL A 51 -13.11 -10.30 13.45
CA VAL A 51 -13.15 -8.84 13.71
C VAL A 51 -11.79 -8.21 13.43
N ILE A 52 -10.70 -8.80 13.94
CA ILE A 52 -9.35 -8.27 13.76
C ILE A 52 -8.96 -8.23 12.27
N GLY A 53 -9.22 -9.29 11.52
CA GLY A 53 -8.92 -9.31 10.09
C GLY A 53 -9.69 -8.25 9.29
N TRP A 54 -10.97 -8.01 9.59
CA TRP A 54 -11.73 -6.92 8.95
C TRP A 54 -11.18 -5.53 9.32
N VAL A 55 -10.80 -5.33 10.58
CA VAL A 55 -10.16 -4.08 11.02
C VAL A 55 -8.86 -3.84 10.26
N ILE A 56 -8.02 -4.86 10.10
CA ILE A 56 -6.76 -4.75 9.35
C ILE A 56 -7.02 -4.32 7.90
N LEU A 57 -8.02 -4.91 7.23
CA LEU A 57 -8.36 -4.56 5.83
C LEU A 57 -8.88 -3.13 5.70
N ILE A 58 -9.85 -2.73 6.53
CA ILE A 58 -10.49 -1.42 6.44
C ILE A 58 -9.49 -0.32 6.83
N VAL A 59 -8.81 -0.48 7.96
CA VAL A 59 -7.84 0.51 8.43
C VAL A 59 -6.62 0.55 7.53
N GLY A 60 -6.15 -0.59 7.04
CA GLY A 60 -5.06 -0.68 6.07
C GLY A 60 -5.38 0.04 4.76
N LEU A 61 -6.59 -0.15 4.22
CA LEU A 61 -7.04 0.57 3.01
C LEU A 61 -7.05 2.08 3.23
N ILE A 62 -7.65 2.54 4.34
CA ILE A 62 -7.73 3.98 4.67
C ILE A 62 -6.32 4.57 4.81
N ALA A 63 -5.40 3.87 5.48
CA ALA A 63 -4.02 4.33 5.66
C ALA A 63 -3.29 4.48 4.32
N VAL A 64 -3.42 3.51 3.41
CA VAL A 64 -2.83 3.56 2.06
C VAL A 64 -3.41 4.72 1.25
N LEU A 65 -4.72 4.96 1.33
CA LEU A 65 -5.37 6.10 0.66
C LEU A 65 -4.90 7.45 1.21
N ILE A 66 -4.70 7.55 2.54
CA ILE A 66 -4.14 8.75 3.16
C ILE A 66 -2.71 8.99 2.67
N ASP A 67 -1.86 7.96 2.62
CA ASP A 67 -0.47 8.11 2.15
C ASP A 67 -0.38 8.45 0.66
N LEU A 68 -1.26 7.88 -0.17
CA LEU A 68 -1.43 8.27 -1.57
C LEU A 68 -1.77 9.76 -1.69
N ARG A 69 -2.74 10.24 -0.88
CA ARG A 69 -3.15 11.65 -0.89
C ARG A 69 -2.08 12.59 -0.34
N ALA A 70 -1.29 12.13 0.64
CA ALA A 70 -0.21 12.88 1.29
C ALA A 70 1.10 12.93 0.48
N GLY A 71 1.11 12.37 -0.74
CA GLY A 71 2.23 12.47 -1.67
C GLY A 71 3.22 11.31 -1.61
N GLY A 72 2.90 10.20 -0.94
CA GLY A 72 3.72 9.00 -0.93
C GLY A 72 4.85 9.01 0.09
N ARG A 73 4.59 9.47 1.32
CA ARG A 73 5.53 9.32 2.44
C ARG A 73 5.52 7.89 2.99
N TRP A 74 4.40 7.18 2.86
CA TRP A 74 4.21 5.76 3.24
C TRP A 74 4.49 5.43 4.71
N ILE A 75 4.67 6.44 5.56
CA ILE A 75 5.01 6.27 6.97
C ILE A 75 3.80 5.72 7.73
N LEU A 76 2.59 6.20 7.41
CA LEU A 76 1.38 5.80 8.11
C LEU A 76 1.02 4.35 7.76
N SER A 77 0.90 4.03 6.48
CA SER A 77 0.62 2.68 6.00
C SER A 77 1.72 1.70 6.35
N GLY A 78 2.99 2.10 6.24
CA GLY A 78 4.12 1.25 6.62
C GLY A 78 4.14 0.97 8.13
N GLY A 79 3.95 2.00 8.96
CA GLY A 79 3.89 1.85 10.42
C GLY A 79 2.71 0.99 10.88
N LEU A 80 1.52 1.21 10.31
CA LEU A 80 0.34 0.39 10.61
C LEU A 80 0.52 -1.06 10.16
N LEU A 81 1.16 -1.30 9.02
CA LEU A 81 1.43 -2.65 8.54
C LEU A 81 2.30 -3.43 9.54
N VAL A 82 3.35 -2.79 10.06
CA VAL A 82 4.21 -3.40 11.09
C VAL A 82 3.43 -3.64 12.38
N ALA A 83 2.65 -2.66 12.83
CA ALA A 83 1.84 -2.79 14.05
C ALA A 83 0.82 -3.93 13.96
N PHE A 84 0.07 -4.02 12.86
CA PHE A 84 -0.90 -5.10 12.64
C PHE A 84 -0.23 -6.46 12.40
N GLY A 85 0.93 -6.50 11.75
CA GLY A 85 1.74 -7.71 11.62
C GLY A 85 2.16 -8.26 12.97
N LEU A 86 2.64 -7.41 13.87
CA LEU A 86 3.01 -7.79 15.23
C LEU A 86 1.79 -8.24 16.04
N LEU A 87 0.68 -7.48 15.99
CA LEU A 87 -0.57 -7.83 16.68
C LEU A 87 -1.10 -9.19 16.21
N THR A 88 -1.05 -9.45 14.91
CA THR A 88 -1.47 -10.75 14.37
C THR A 88 -0.52 -11.85 14.85
N GLY A 89 0.79 -11.63 14.78
CA GLY A 89 1.79 -12.62 15.22
C GLY A 89 1.67 -13.04 16.68
N ILE A 90 1.33 -12.13 17.59
CA ILE A 90 1.11 -12.47 19.01
C ILE A 90 -0.24 -13.15 19.27
N ASN A 91 -1.21 -12.99 18.36
CA ASN A 91 -2.56 -13.55 18.51
C ASN A 91 -2.74 -14.90 17.80
N VAL A 92 -1.72 -15.37 17.07
CA VAL A 92 -1.72 -16.68 16.42
C VAL A 92 -1.43 -17.79 17.43
N SER A 93 -2.15 -18.92 17.34
CA SER A 93 -1.98 -20.11 18.19
C SER A 93 -1.87 -21.40 17.39
#